data_AF-A0A662AHM6-F1
#
_entry.id   AF-A0A662AHM6-F1
#
_cell.length_a   1.000
_cell.length_b   1.000
_cell.length_c   1.000
_cell.angle_alpha   90.00
_cell.angle_beta   90.00
_cell.angle_gamma   90.00
#
_symmetry.space_group_name_H-M   'P 1'
#
loop_
_entity.id
_entity.type
_entity.pdbx_description
1 polymer ?
#
loop_
_entity_poly.entity_id
_entity_poly.type
_entity_poly.pdbx_seq_one_letter_code
_entity_poly.pdbx_strand_id
1 'polypeptide(L)'
;MKITPILIFLFVANIAFTQTKVTYYYKIKNAAGEAENSTNKSSEGIMKDGLEQGRWIYWNKDGKKVQETDFKDGVLHGKLIYYFPNGNVENEGEFVDGIKHGKYYGWHNNGKLEVQGFYKKGIKDSLWTYWDNKGNKIKEEYFYPNNLVKLVNYWDKKRNKIIDNGNGYYISYYSNDKIKQQGEYKNGLKNGEWIYWYMNGQKMSVEKFLNGKNIETSTSWYEDGKLKSKLNYENGDNTKWYHNGQKEMHGTLKNKQKQGLWTFWYEDGKLKSTVNFKDGKIDGVKTNWFKNGNKEEEINFTNNKKNGSAKWWRQDGNIDIEGNFVNDIQDGKWTYWRTDGVKGNEGFYKNGKMTGEWTFWYGNGEVWKKANYKDGLKDGEWVIYYENKQIFHKGAFVKGKENGEWTSWYENGNKEMQGSFNLGKMNGLWQAWYEDGKPKYKVEYADDKKNGIAVYWFENGKKRKEENFKMGVHNGAYKIWLESGQINISGNYINDKKTGEWTYYNNHGQKMRQEFYKENKPHGKWTTWYKYGNINSETNYKEGEKNGTEKIFSVNGKILLETVYKKGKLIRVKTDNRNKTKK
;
A
#
# COMPACT_ATOMS: atom_id res chain seq x y z
N MET A 1 -46.13 42.18 -33.29
CA MET A 1 -45.24 42.36 -34.46
C MET A 1 -44.77 40.96 -34.86
N LYS A 2 -45.27 40.27 -35.89
CA LYS A 2 -45.27 40.59 -37.33
C LYS A 2 -43.90 41.07 -37.84
N ILE A 3 -43.19 40.13 -38.48
CA ILE A 3 -42.54 40.18 -39.82
C ILE A 3 -41.15 39.50 -39.82
N THR A 4 -41.09 38.37 -40.54
CA THR A 4 -39.96 37.62 -41.15
C THR A 4 -39.20 38.47 -42.19
N PRO A 5 -38.20 37.99 -42.96
CA PRO A 5 -37.22 36.89 -42.82
C PRO A 5 -35.78 37.34 -43.22
N ILE A 6 -34.72 36.59 -42.88
CA ILE A 6 -33.59 36.31 -43.80
C ILE A 6 -33.03 34.93 -43.45
N LEU A 7 -33.38 33.91 -44.24
CA LEU A 7 -32.74 32.60 -44.22
C LEU A 7 -31.86 32.51 -45.47
N ILE A 8 -30.55 32.35 -45.24
CA ILE A 8 -29.53 32.24 -46.27
C ILE A 8 -29.69 30.90 -46.99
N PHE A 9 -29.94 30.95 -48.30
CA PHE A 9 -29.78 29.79 -49.18
C PHE A 9 -28.29 29.61 -49.50
N LEU A 10 -27.73 28.46 -49.14
CA LEU A 10 -26.52 27.91 -49.75
C LEU A 10 -26.67 26.38 -49.79
N PHE A 11 -27.05 25.91 -50.98
CA PHE A 11 -26.86 24.59 -51.58
C PHE A 11 -26.46 23.44 -50.63
N VAL A 12 -27.43 22.58 -50.30
CA VAL A 12 -27.14 21.17 -49.99
C VAL A 12 -27.15 20.44 -51.33
N ALA A 13 -25.97 20.13 -51.84
CA ALA A 13 -25.82 19.20 -52.95
C ALA A 13 -26.45 17.86 -52.56
N ASN A 14 -27.36 17.36 -53.39
CA ASN A 14 -27.77 15.97 -53.39
C ASN A 14 -26.52 15.12 -53.68
N ILE A 15 -25.84 14.63 -52.64
CA ILE A 15 -24.85 13.57 -52.80
C ILE A 15 -25.66 12.29 -52.98
N ALA A 16 -25.72 11.81 -54.22
CA ALA A 16 -26.26 10.51 -54.54
C ALA A 16 -25.49 9.45 -53.72
N PHE A 17 -26.22 8.70 -52.89
CA PHE A 17 -25.67 7.57 -52.14
C PHE A 17 -25.26 6.47 -53.12
N THR A 18 -23.98 6.37 -53.46
CA THR A 18 -23.50 5.34 -54.39
C THR A 18 -23.22 4.05 -53.62
N GLN A 19 -24.18 3.11 -53.64
CA GLN A 19 -23.87 1.72 -53.34
C GLN A 19 -22.89 1.21 -54.40
N THR A 20 -21.73 0.72 -53.97
CA THR A 20 -20.69 0.24 -54.89
C THR A 20 -20.44 -1.25 -54.63
N LYS A 21 -20.51 -2.06 -55.67
CA LYS A 21 -20.05 -3.45 -55.60
C LYS A 21 -18.53 -3.46 -55.55
N VAL A 22 -17.96 -4.07 -54.52
CA VAL A 22 -16.50 -4.16 -54.31
C VAL A 22 -16.07 -5.63 -54.39
N THR A 23 -14.91 -5.87 -55.00
CA THR A 23 -14.27 -7.19 -55.07
C THR A 23 -12.81 -7.06 -54.67
N TYR A 24 -12.42 -7.82 -53.66
CA TYR A 24 -11.05 -7.91 -53.17
C TYR A 24 -10.41 -9.21 -53.66
N TYR A 25 -9.10 -9.17 -53.86
CA TYR A 25 -8.29 -10.29 -54.33
C TYR A 25 -7.16 -10.56 -53.33
N TYR A 26 -6.72 -11.81 -53.26
CA TYR A 26 -5.55 -12.15 -52.46
C TYR A 26 -4.30 -11.44 -53.00
N LYS A 27 -3.40 -11.03 -52.11
CA LYS A 27 -2.05 -10.57 -52.52
C LYS A 27 -1.11 -11.76 -52.65
N ILE A 28 -0.42 -11.85 -53.78
CA ILE A 28 0.65 -12.83 -54.06
C ILE A 28 1.94 -12.07 -54.39
N LYS A 29 3.09 -12.74 -54.32
CA LYS A 29 4.37 -12.15 -54.76
C LYS A 29 4.63 -12.56 -56.20
N ASN A 30 4.91 -11.59 -57.07
CA ASN A 30 5.35 -11.85 -58.44
C ASN A 30 6.77 -12.46 -58.44
N ALA A 31 7.27 -12.86 -59.61
CA ALA A 31 8.62 -13.45 -59.75
C ALA A 31 9.76 -12.52 -59.28
N ALA A 32 9.51 -11.21 -59.16
CA ALA A 32 10.44 -10.21 -58.62
C ALA A 32 10.27 -9.95 -57.10
N GLY A 33 9.34 -10.64 -56.43
CA GLY A 33 9.08 -10.52 -54.99
C GLY A 33 8.12 -9.39 -54.58
N GLU A 34 7.54 -8.66 -55.54
CA GLU A 34 6.61 -7.55 -55.31
C GLU A 34 5.16 -8.04 -55.14
N ALA A 35 4.37 -7.33 -54.33
CA ALA A 35 2.99 -7.74 -54.03
C ALA A 35 2.02 -7.38 -55.16
N GLU A 36 1.53 -8.38 -55.89
CA GLU A 36 0.49 -8.25 -56.92
C GLU A 36 -0.83 -8.91 -56.47
N ASN A 37 -1.93 -8.61 -57.18
CA ASN A 37 -3.22 -9.27 -56.92
C ASN A 37 -3.26 -10.64 -57.61
N SER A 38 -3.72 -11.66 -56.89
CA SER A 38 -4.09 -12.97 -57.42
C SER A 38 -5.29 -12.86 -58.35
N THR A 39 -5.43 -13.83 -59.27
CA THR A 39 -6.67 -14.04 -60.03
C THR A 39 -7.84 -14.49 -59.16
N ASN A 40 -7.56 -15.06 -57.98
CA ASN A 40 -8.57 -15.55 -57.04
C ASN A 40 -9.05 -14.42 -56.13
N LYS A 41 -10.37 -14.24 -56.07
CA LYS A 41 -11.05 -13.32 -55.16
C LYS A 41 -10.79 -13.75 -53.71
N SER A 42 -10.66 -12.78 -52.80
CA SER A 42 -10.69 -13.02 -51.35
C SER A 42 -12.08 -12.75 -50.78
N SER A 43 -12.74 -11.69 -51.23
CA SER A 43 -14.10 -11.34 -50.83
C SER A 43 -14.79 -10.43 -51.83
N GLU A 44 -16.12 -10.45 -51.85
CA GLU A 44 -16.92 -9.54 -52.66
C GLU A 44 -18.25 -9.23 -51.97
N GLY A 45 -18.77 -8.02 -52.20
CA GLY A 45 -20.04 -7.57 -51.63
C GLY A 45 -20.36 -6.13 -52.02
N ILE A 46 -21.34 -5.53 -51.34
CA ILE A 46 -21.74 -4.13 -51.55
C ILE A 46 -21.23 -3.30 -50.38
N MET A 47 -20.61 -2.15 -50.69
CA MET A 47 -20.25 -1.12 -49.72
C MET A 47 -21.20 0.07 -49.88
N LYS A 48 -21.67 0.63 -48.76
CA LYS A 48 -22.38 1.90 -48.69
C LYS A 48 -21.80 2.72 -47.54
N ASP A 49 -21.37 3.94 -47.82
CA ASP A 49 -20.79 4.86 -46.83
C ASP A 49 -19.59 4.27 -46.06
N GLY A 50 -18.79 3.45 -46.74
CA GLY A 50 -17.63 2.77 -46.14
C GLY A 50 -17.96 1.56 -45.27
N LEU A 51 -19.23 1.14 -45.22
CA LEU A 51 -19.72 0.01 -44.43
C LEU A 51 -20.28 -1.09 -45.33
N GLU A 52 -20.11 -2.35 -44.92
CA GLU A 52 -20.64 -3.52 -45.59
C GLU A 52 -22.18 -3.52 -45.58
N GLN A 53 -22.78 -3.82 -46.74
CA GLN A 53 -24.22 -3.97 -46.92
C GLN A 53 -24.55 -5.24 -47.69
N GLY A 54 -25.67 -5.86 -47.34
CA GLY A 54 -26.19 -7.03 -48.02
C GLY A 54 -25.23 -8.22 -47.94
N ARG A 55 -25.32 -9.10 -48.94
CA ARG A 55 -24.57 -10.36 -48.94
C ARG A 55 -23.12 -10.16 -49.35
N TRP A 56 -22.22 -10.66 -48.51
CA TRP A 56 -20.79 -10.77 -48.75
C TRP A 56 -20.39 -12.23 -48.86
N ILE A 57 -19.49 -12.51 -49.80
CA ILE A 57 -18.95 -13.85 -50.05
C ILE A 57 -17.45 -13.79 -49.86
N TYR A 58 -16.88 -14.79 -49.19
CA TYR A 58 -15.46 -14.93 -48.95
C TYR A 58 -14.97 -16.27 -49.51
N TRP A 59 -13.80 -16.24 -50.12
CA TRP A 59 -13.14 -17.41 -50.70
C TRP A 59 -11.79 -17.63 -50.03
N ASN A 60 -11.31 -18.87 -50.05
CA ASN A 60 -9.93 -19.18 -49.71
C ASN A 60 -8.97 -18.89 -50.90
N LYS A 61 -7.66 -19.05 -50.67
CA LYS A 61 -6.62 -18.82 -51.68
C LYS A 61 -6.77 -19.68 -52.94
N ASP A 62 -7.43 -20.82 -52.84
CA ASP A 62 -7.69 -21.75 -53.95
C ASP A 62 -8.97 -21.41 -54.74
N GLY A 63 -9.66 -20.31 -54.39
CA GLY A 63 -10.88 -19.87 -55.06
C GLY A 63 -12.14 -20.64 -54.64
N LYS A 64 -12.10 -21.43 -53.56
CA LYS A 64 -13.27 -22.09 -52.98
C LYS A 64 -13.95 -21.21 -51.95
N LYS A 65 -15.28 -21.13 -51.97
CA LYS A 65 -16.05 -20.39 -50.97
C LYS A 65 -15.80 -20.96 -49.57
N VAL A 66 -15.60 -20.09 -48.58
CA VAL A 66 -15.45 -20.46 -47.16
C VAL A 66 -16.51 -19.82 -46.27
N GLN A 67 -17.09 -18.69 -46.69
CA GLN A 67 -18.09 -17.99 -45.91
C GLN A 67 -19.02 -17.16 -46.81
N GLU A 68 -20.30 -17.12 -46.47
CA GLU A 68 -21.28 -16.17 -47.00
C GLU A 68 -21.98 -15.51 -45.83
N THR A 69 -22.16 -14.19 -45.85
CA THR A 69 -22.66 -13.45 -44.69
C THR A 69 -23.44 -12.21 -45.11
N ASP A 70 -24.51 -11.89 -44.40
CA ASP A 70 -25.30 -10.68 -44.65
C ASP A 70 -24.93 -9.57 -43.64
N PHE A 71 -24.65 -8.36 -44.14
CA PHE A 71 -24.37 -7.18 -43.34
C PHE A 71 -25.44 -6.11 -43.51
N LYS A 72 -25.64 -5.33 -42.45
CA LYS A 72 -26.39 -4.07 -42.45
C LYS A 72 -25.56 -3.04 -41.68
N ASP A 73 -25.16 -1.97 -42.36
CA ASP A 73 -24.35 -0.90 -41.79
C ASP A 73 -23.07 -1.41 -41.10
N GLY A 74 -22.38 -2.38 -41.74
CA GLY A 74 -21.14 -2.98 -41.23
C GLY A 74 -21.33 -3.99 -40.11
N VAL A 75 -22.57 -4.20 -39.64
CA VAL A 75 -22.91 -5.15 -38.58
C VAL A 75 -23.55 -6.39 -39.19
N LEU A 76 -23.14 -7.56 -38.72
CA LEU A 76 -23.70 -8.85 -39.13
C LEU A 76 -25.21 -8.89 -38.86
N HIS A 77 -26.02 -8.94 -39.91
CA HIS A 77 -27.49 -8.83 -39.82
C HIS A 77 -28.12 -9.58 -40.99
N GLY A 78 -28.65 -10.79 -40.70
CA GLY A 78 -29.15 -11.74 -41.68
C GLY A 78 -28.45 -13.09 -41.55
N LYS A 79 -28.18 -13.77 -42.67
CA LYS A 79 -27.67 -15.14 -42.68
C LYS A 79 -26.13 -15.16 -42.70
N LEU A 80 -25.53 -16.04 -41.89
CA LEU A 80 -24.11 -16.39 -41.94
C LEU A 80 -24.00 -17.89 -42.26
N ILE A 81 -23.18 -18.24 -43.24
CA ILE A 81 -22.95 -19.60 -43.72
C ILE A 81 -21.44 -19.82 -43.77
N TYR A 82 -20.96 -20.93 -43.20
CA TYR A 82 -19.60 -21.41 -43.36
C TYR A 82 -19.57 -22.67 -44.22
N TYR A 83 -18.47 -22.88 -44.93
CA TYR A 83 -18.27 -24.03 -45.82
C TYR A 83 -17.03 -24.82 -45.41
N PHE A 84 -17.15 -26.14 -45.45
CA PHE A 84 -16.01 -27.05 -45.34
C PHE A 84 -15.06 -26.90 -46.55
N PRO A 85 -13.78 -27.32 -46.43
CA PRO A 85 -12.84 -27.32 -47.55
C PRO A 85 -13.27 -28.12 -48.80
N ASN A 86 -14.21 -29.06 -48.62
CA ASN A 86 -14.80 -29.85 -49.69
C ASN A 86 -15.98 -29.16 -50.40
N GLY A 87 -16.39 -27.96 -49.96
CA GLY A 87 -17.47 -27.17 -50.56
C GLY A 87 -18.86 -27.42 -49.97
N ASN A 88 -19.03 -28.41 -49.08
CA ASN A 88 -20.29 -28.60 -48.36
C ASN A 88 -20.46 -27.50 -47.30
N VAL A 89 -21.71 -27.14 -47.00
CA VAL A 89 -22.01 -26.23 -45.88
C VAL A 89 -21.60 -26.90 -44.57
N GLU A 90 -20.89 -26.17 -43.72
CA GLU A 90 -20.49 -26.59 -42.38
C GLU A 90 -21.55 -26.20 -41.36
N ASN A 91 -21.94 -24.92 -41.35
CA ASN A 91 -23.02 -24.44 -40.52
C ASN A 91 -23.63 -23.17 -41.11
N GLU A 92 -24.88 -22.91 -40.75
CA GLU A 92 -25.56 -21.66 -41.05
C GLU A 92 -26.36 -21.18 -39.86
N GLY A 93 -26.45 -19.86 -39.68
CA GLY A 93 -27.21 -19.25 -38.62
C GLY A 93 -27.71 -17.86 -38.98
N GLU A 94 -28.77 -17.44 -38.31
CA GLU A 94 -29.34 -16.09 -38.43
C GLU A 94 -28.82 -15.17 -37.33
N PHE A 95 -28.60 -13.91 -37.67
CA PHE A 95 -28.08 -12.87 -36.80
C PHE A 95 -28.93 -11.61 -36.91
N VAL A 96 -29.17 -10.97 -35.77
CA VAL A 96 -29.76 -9.63 -35.69
C VAL A 96 -28.80 -8.77 -34.90
N ASP A 97 -28.27 -7.73 -35.55
CA ASP A 97 -27.34 -6.74 -34.98
C ASP A 97 -26.12 -7.39 -34.29
N GLY A 98 -25.49 -8.35 -34.97
CA GLY A 98 -24.30 -9.07 -34.50
C GLY A 98 -24.58 -10.21 -33.53
N ILE A 99 -25.82 -10.41 -33.10
CA ILE A 99 -26.21 -11.42 -32.12
C ILE A 99 -26.94 -12.57 -32.81
N LYS A 100 -26.52 -13.83 -32.56
CA LYS A 100 -27.23 -15.02 -33.06
C LYS A 100 -28.70 -14.98 -32.64
N HIS A 101 -29.59 -14.95 -33.61
CA HIS A 101 -31.02 -14.81 -33.39
C HIS A 101 -31.76 -15.42 -34.57
N GLY A 102 -32.41 -16.56 -34.36
CA GLY A 102 -33.09 -17.28 -35.43
C GLY A 102 -32.67 -18.74 -35.54
N LYS A 103 -32.94 -19.34 -36.69
CA LYS A 103 -32.61 -20.76 -36.96
C LYS A 103 -31.10 -20.95 -37.06
N TYR A 104 -30.66 -22.14 -36.62
CA TYR A 104 -29.28 -22.58 -36.76
C TYR A 104 -29.24 -24.02 -37.23
N TYR A 105 -28.32 -24.32 -38.14
CA TYR A 105 -28.05 -25.65 -38.65
C TYR A 105 -26.53 -25.87 -38.70
N GLY A 106 -26.10 -27.08 -38.40
CA GLY A 106 -24.73 -27.55 -38.60
C GLY A 106 -24.77 -28.91 -39.29
N TRP A 107 -23.78 -29.18 -40.12
CA TRP A 107 -23.68 -30.40 -40.91
C TRP A 107 -22.32 -31.06 -40.69
N HIS A 108 -22.30 -32.38 -40.81
CA HIS A 108 -21.08 -33.16 -40.95
C HIS A 108 -20.42 -32.84 -42.30
N ASN A 109 -19.11 -33.08 -42.41
CA ASN A 109 -18.36 -32.86 -43.65
C ASN A 109 -18.92 -33.62 -44.87
N ASN A 110 -19.68 -34.69 -44.66
CA ASN A 110 -20.37 -35.46 -45.69
C ASN A 110 -21.73 -34.88 -46.11
N GLY A 111 -22.10 -33.70 -45.62
CA GLY A 111 -23.33 -32.99 -45.97
C GLY A 111 -24.58 -33.45 -45.22
N LYS A 112 -24.47 -34.42 -44.31
CA LYS A 112 -25.60 -34.82 -43.44
C LYS A 112 -25.73 -33.86 -42.27
N LEU A 113 -26.96 -33.53 -41.88
CA LEU A 113 -27.23 -32.66 -40.75
C LEU A 113 -26.58 -33.24 -39.48
N GLU A 114 -25.88 -32.41 -38.73
CA GLU A 114 -25.25 -32.74 -37.43
C GLU A 114 -26.09 -32.17 -36.29
N VAL A 115 -26.59 -30.95 -36.45
CA VAL A 115 -27.35 -30.24 -35.43
C VAL A 115 -28.31 -29.25 -36.07
N GLN A 116 -29.47 -29.06 -35.44
CA GLN A 116 -30.35 -27.94 -35.75
C GLN A 116 -30.97 -27.41 -34.47
N GLY A 117 -31.32 -26.13 -34.47
CA GLY A 117 -32.04 -25.51 -33.37
C GLY A 117 -32.32 -24.03 -33.61
N PHE A 118 -32.62 -23.34 -32.52
CA PHE A 118 -32.93 -21.91 -32.53
C PHE A 118 -32.07 -21.16 -31.51
N TYR A 119 -31.61 -19.99 -31.89
CA TYR A 119 -30.99 -19.03 -30.98
C TYR A 119 -31.94 -17.87 -30.72
N LYS A 120 -32.05 -17.45 -29.46
CA LYS A 120 -32.74 -16.22 -29.07
C LYS A 120 -31.78 -15.34 -28.30
N LYS A 121 -31.40 -14.20 -28.90
CA LYS A 121 -30.45 -13.23 -28.30
C LYS A 121 -29.13 -13.89 -27.85
N GLY A 122 -28.56 -14.74 -28.69
CA GLY A 122 -27.27 -15.39 -28.47
C GLY A 122 -27.32 -16.69 -27.66
N ILE A 123 -28.47 -17.05 -27.08
CA ILE A 123 -28.64 -18.23 -26.23
C ILE A 123 -29.43 -19.30 -26.98
N LYS A 124 -29.05 -20.58 -26.84
CA LYS A 124 -29.83 -21.71 -27.36
C LYS A 124 -31.23 -21.66 -26.75
N ASP A 125 -32.25 -21.79 -27.58
CA ASP A 125 -33.65 -21.72 -27.18
C ASP A 125 -34.44 -22.83 -27.88
N SER A 126 -35.48 -23.33 -27.20
CA SER A 126 -36.40 -24.34 -27.72
C SER A 126 -35.69 -25.68 -28.04
N LEU A 127 -36.22 -26.45 -29.00
CA LEU A 127 -35.74 -27.79 -29.32
C LEU A 127 -34.46 -27.76 -30.17
N TRP A 128 -33.45 -28.48 -29.72
CA TRP A 128 -32.21 -28.74 -30.43
C TRP A 128 -32.09 -30.22 -30.73
N THR A 129 -31.94 -30.58 -31.99
CA THR A 129 -31.80 -31.97 -32.45
C THR A 129 -30.39 -32.20 -32.94
N TYR A 130 -29.83 -33.38 -32.64
CA TYR A 130 -28.47 -33.75 -32.99
C TYR A 130 -28.46 -35.11 -33.71
N TRP A 131 -27.57 -35.28 -34.67
CA TRP A 131 -27.47 -36.47 -35.51
C TRP A 131 -26.01 -36.94 -35.66
N ASP A 132 -25.86 -38.24 -35.90
CA ASP A 132 -24.58 -38.85 -36.25
C ASP A 132 -24.20 -38.54 -37.71
N ASN A 133 -22.94 -38.83 -38.07
CA ASN A 133 -22.46 -38.68 -39.44
C ASN A 133 -23.13 -39.64 -40.44
N LYS A 134 -24.03 -40.53 -39.99
CA LYS A 134 -24.85 -41.38 -40.86
C LYS A 134 -26.26 -40.81 -41.05
N GLY A 135 -26.62 -39.72 -40.36
CA GLY A 135 -27.93 -39.06 -40.43
C GLY A 135 -28.97 -39.63 -39.46
N ASN A 136 -28.56 -40.44 -38.48
CA ASN A 136 -29.46 -40.96 -37.44
C ASN A 136 -29.49 -39.97 -36.27
N LYS A 137 -30.68 -39.71 -35.72
CA LYS A 137 -30.81 -38.87 -34.51
C LYS A 137 -30.04 -39.51 -33.35
N ILE A 138 -29.28 -38.71 -32.62
CA ILE A 138 -28.57 -39.11 -31.39
C ILE A 138 -29.35 -38.64 -30.17
N LYS A 139 -29.77 -37.36 -30.17
CA LYS A 139 -30.49 -36.77 -29.05
C LYS A 139 -31.27 -35.53 -29.45
N GLU A 140 -32.24 -35.19 -28.61
CA GLU A 140 -33.00 -33.96 -28.65
C GLU A 140 -33.02 -33.31 -27.26
N GLU A 141 -32.72 -32.02 -27.19
CA GLU A 141 -32.65 -31.25 -25.95
C GLU A 141 -33.54 -30.02 -26.07
N TYR A 142 -34.29 -29.70 -25.01
CA TYR A 142 -35.08 -28.48 -24.93
C TYR A 142 -34.37 -27.46 -24.04
N PHE A 143 -34.06 -26.30 -24.60
CA PHE A 143 -33.42 -25.19 -23.91
C PHE A 143 -34.46 -24.14 -23.50
N TYR A 144 -34.50 -23.81 -22.21
CA TYR A 144 -35.39 -22.79 -21.68
C TYR A 144 -34.63 -21.46 -21.46
N PRO A 145 -35.33 -20.31 -21.49
CA PRO A 145 -34.72 -18.99 -21.26
C PRO A 145 -34.01 -18.82 -19.91
N ASN A 146 -34.35 -19.63 -18.90
CA ASN A 146 -33.74 -19.61 -17.58
C ASN A 146 -32.49 -20.51 -17.47
N ASN A 147 -31.87 -20.87 -18.60
CA ASN A 147 -30.75 -21.83 -18.71
C ASN A 147 -31.06 -23.27 -18.25
N LEU A 148 -32.34 -23.61 -18.00
CA LEU A 148 -32.72 -25.00 -17.80
C LEU A 148 -32.61 -25.75 -19.13
N VAL A 149 -31.99 -26.92 -19.12
CA VAL A 149 -31.93 -27.82 -20.26
C VAL A 149 -32.60 -29.13 -19.88
N LYS A 150 -33.51 -29.60 -20.73
CA LYS A 150 -34.16 -30.91 -20.58
C LYS A 150 -33.75 -31.83 -21.71
N LEU A 151 -33.33 -33.05 -21.39
CA LEU A 151 -33.17 -34.09 -22.39
C LEU A 151 -34.56 -34.56 -22.81
N VAL A 152 -34.92 -34.43 -24.08
CA VAL A 152 -36.23 -34.83 -24.60
C VAL A 152 -36.16 -36.25 -25.12
N ASN A 153 -35.23 -36.53 -26.02
CA ASN A 153 -35.08 -37.86 -26.61
C ASN A 153 -33.60 -38.24 -26.71
N TYR A 154 -33.31 -39.54 -26.64
CA TYR A 154 -31.96 -40.07 -26.83
C TYR A 154 -32.02 -41.46 -27.45
N TRP A 155 -31.20 -41.67 -28.47
CA TRP A 155 -31.04 -42.94 -29.18
C TRP A 155 -29.67 -43.54 -28.90
N ASP A 156 -29.64 -44.82 -28.54
CA ASP A 156 -28.38 -45.53 -28.29
C ASP A 156 -27.63 -45.90 -29.59
N LYS A 157 -26.44 -46.51 -29.47
CA LYS A 157 -25.64 -46.97 -30.64
C LYS A 157 -26.38 -48.01 -31.50
N LYS A 158 -27.35 -48.75 -30.93
CA LYS A 158 -28.20 -49.73 -31.61
C LYS A 158 -29.46 -49.10 -32.21
N ARG A 159 -29.63 -47.78 -32.07
CA ARG A 159 -30.78 -46.97 -32.52
C ARG A 159 -32.06 -47.20 -31.74
N ASN A 160 -31.98 -47.79 -30.54
CA ASN A 160 -33.10 -47.85 -29.63
C ASN A 160 -33.31 -46.47 -29.00
N LYS A 161 -34.55 -45.97 -29.01
CA LYS A 161 -34.92 -44.75 -28.32
C LYS A 161 -35.06 -45.05 -26.82
N ILE A 162 -33.98 -44.86 -26.07
CA ILE A 162 -33.91 -45.20 -24.64
C ILE A 162 -34.38 -44.07 -23.72
N ILE A 163 -34.46 -42.84 -24.25
CA ILE A 163 -35.15 -41.72 -23.62
C ILE A 163 -36.25 -41.26 -24.56
N ASP A 164 -37.49 -41.27 -24.07
CA ASP A 164 -38.67 -40.84 -24.80
C ASP A 164 -39.45 -39.80 -23.99
N ASN A 165 -39.65 -38.63 -24.60
CA ASN A 165 -40.31 -37.48 -23.98
C ASN A 165 -39.76 -37.14 -22.57
N GLY A 166 -38.44 -37.26 -22.42
CA GLY A 166 -37.68 -36.98 -21.21
C GLY A 166 -37.74 -38.05 -20.13
N ASN A 167 -38.29 -39.23 -20.43
CA ASN A 167 -38.35 -40.34 -19.50
C ASN A 167 -37.57 -41.54 -20.05
N GLY A 168 -36.84 -42.21 -19.17
CA GLY A 168 -36.16 -43.47 -19.50
C GLY A 168 -34.81 -43.62 -18.81
N TYR A 169 -34.18 -44.77 -19.05
CA TYR A 169 -32.89 -45.10 -18.47
C TYR A 169 -31.76 -44.81 -19.45
N TYR A 170 -30.95 -43.82 -19.12
CA TYR A 170 -29.85 -43.36 -19.97
C TYR A 170 -28.59 -44.17 -19.69
N ILE A 171 -27.93 -44.63 -20.76
CA ILE A 171 -26.60 -45.25 -20.69
C ILE A 171 -25.75 -44.69 -21.83
N SER A 172 -24.53 -44.26 -21.51
CA SER A 172 -23.56 -43.85 -22.52
C SER A 172 -22.22 -44.53 -22.31
N TYR A 173 -21.43 -44.60 -23.38
CA TYR A 173 -20.21 -45.39 -23.46
C TYR A 173 -19.04 -44.53 -23.94
N TYR A 174 -17.84 -44.92 -23.54
CA TYR A 174 -16.60 -44.42 -24.12
C TYR A 174 -16.37 -45.00 -25.53
N SER A 175 -15.31 -44.54 -26.19
CA SER A 175 -14.89 -45.05 -27.50
C SER A 175 -14.49 -46.53 -27.47
N ASN A 176 -14.06 -47.04 -26.31
CA ASN A 176 -13.71 -48.44 -26.06
C ASN A 176 -14.89 -49.31 -25.57
N ASP A 177 -16.12 -48.84 -25.76
CA ASP A 177 -17.38 -49.51 -25.37
C ASP A 177 -17.57 -49.79 -23.87
N LYS A 178 -16.68 -49.31 -22.99
CA LYS A 178 -16.95 -49.29 -21.55
C LYS A 178 -17.98 -48.22 -21.21
N ILE A 179 -18.82 -48.50 -20.21
CA ILE A 179 -19.84 -47.56 -19.73
C ILE A 179 -19.13 -46.30 -19.20
N LYS A 180 -19.63 -45.13 -19.60
CA LYS A 180 -19.17 -43.81 -19.17
C LYS A 180 -20.03 -43.24 -18.04
N GLN A 181 -21.34 -43.35 -18.19
CA GLN A 181 -22.31 -42.91 -17.20
C GLN A 181 -23.66 -43.54 -17.48
N GLN A 182 -24.47 -43.69 -16.43
CA GLN A 182 -25.85 -44.12 -16.53
C GLN A 182 -26.71 -43.52 -15.43
N GLY A 183 -28.03 -43.50 -15.66
CA GLY A 183 -29.02 -43.09 -14.68
C GLY A 183 -30.38 -42.80 -15.31
N GLU A 184 -31.38 -42.54 -14.48
CA GLU A 184 -32.73 -42.27 -14.96
C GLU A 184 -32.90 -40.77 -15.30
N TYR A 185 -33.62 -40.49 -16.39
CA TYR A 185 -34.26 -39.20 -16.60
C TYR A 185 -35.76 -39.31 -16.33
N LYS A 186 -36.29 -38.30 -15.65
CA LYS A 186 -37.73 -38.08 -15.47
C LYS A 186 -38.07 -36.65 -15.86
N ASN A 187 -39.03 -36.47 -16.76
CA ASN A 187 -39.41 -35.16 -17.32
C ASN A 187 -38.20 -34.35 -17.86
N GLY A 188 -37.23 -35.06 -18.43
CA GLY A 188 -36.01 -34.53 -19.04
C GLY A 188 -34.93 -34.09 -18.05
N LEU A 189 -35.11 -34.35 -16.75
CA LEU A 189 -34.14 -34.04 -15.71
C LEU A 189 -33.60 -35.31 -15.06
N LYS A 190 -32.34 -35.31 -14.65
CA LYS A 190 -31.72 -36.43 -13.92
C LYS A 190 -32.55 -36.75 -12.67
N ASN A 191 -32.84 -38.03 -12.48
CA ASN A 191 -33.62 -38.54 -11.37
C ASN A 191 -33.00 -39.85 -10.87
N GLY A 192 -33.16 -40.14 -9.57
CA GLY A 192 -32.61 -41.35 -8.97
C GLY A 192 -31.08 -41.37 -8.93
N GLU A 193 -30.53 -42.58 -8.87
CA GLU A 193 -29.08 -42.80 -8.80
C GLU A 193 -28.42 -42.66 -10.18
N TRP A 194 -27.32 -41.93 -10.22
CA TRP A 194 -26.47 -41.70 -11.38
C TRP A 194 -25.06 -42.16 -11.07
N ILE A 195 -24.53 -43.04 -11.92
CA ILE A 195 -23.20 -43.62 -11.76
C ILE A 195 -22.33 -43.18 -12.93
N TYR A 196 -21.08 -42.84 -12.63
CA TYR A 196 -20.06 -42.41 -13.59
C TYR A 196 -18.85 -43.30 -13.44
N TRP A 197 -18.14 -43.55 -14.54
CA TRP A 197 -16.95 -44.41 -14.57
C TRP A 197 -15.78 -43.71 -15.27
N TYR A 198 -14.56 -44.09 -14.90
CA TYR A 198 -13.37 -43.81 -15.67
C TYR A 198 -13.30 -44.72 -16.91
N MET A 199 -12.48 -44.34 -17.89
CA MET A 199 -12.27 -45.13 -19.11
C MET A 199 -11.66 -46.52 -18.83
N ASN A 200 -11.00 -46.70 -17.68
CA ASN A 200 -10.50 -47.99 -17.22
C ASN A 200 -11.61 -48.92 -16.68
N GLY A 201 -12.83 -48.42 -16.44
CA GLY A 201 -13.98 -49.18 -15.94
C GLY A 201 -14.20 -49.08 -14.43
N GLN A 202 -13.34 -48.37 -13.69
CA GLN A 202 -13.55 -48.11 -12.27
C GLN A 202 -14.60 -47.01 -12.06
N LYS A 203 -15.39 -47.11 -10.97
CA LYS A 203 -16.38 -46.09 -10.62
C LYS A 203 -15.69 -44.77 -10.31
N MET A 204 -16.17 -43.69 -10.92
CA MET A 204 -15.70 -42.32 -10.71
C MET A 204 -16.54 -41.62 -9.66
N SER A 205 -17.87 -41.68 -9.80
CA SER A 205 -18.80 -41.15 -8.80
C SER A 205 -20.16 -41.83 -8.84
N VAL A 206 -20.86 -41.75 -7.71
CA VAL A 206 -22.28 -42.08 -7.55
C VAL A 206 -22.96 -40.87 -6.92
N GLU A 207 -24.03 -40.42 -7.56
CA GLU A 207 -24.80 -39.23 -7.19
C GLU A 207 -26.29 -39.55 -7.25
N LYS A 208 -27.11 -38.88 -6.41
CA LYS A 208 -28.56 -39.07 -6.45
C LYS A 208 -29.28 -37.77 -6.71
N PHE A 209 -30.15 -37.78 -7.71
CA PHE A 209 -30.88 -36.62 -8.16
C PHE A 209 -32.38 -36.75 -7.91
N LEU A 210 -33.03 -35.63 -7.60
CA LEU A 210 -34.47 -35.46 -7.67
C LEU A 210 -34.76 -34.20 -8.48
N ASN A 211 -35.46 -34.37 -9.61
CA ASN A 211 -35.78 -33.30 -10.55
C ASN A 211 -34.54 -32.46 -10.94
N GLY A 212 -33.43 -33.13 -11.23
CA GLY A 212 -32.16 -32.51 -11.64
C GLY A 212 -31.34 -31.89 -10.50
N LYS A 213 -31.83 -31.88 -9.26
CA LYS A 213 -31.07 -31.40 -8.10
C LYS A 213 -30.47 -32.58 -7.35
N ASN A 214 -29.20 -32.48 -6.97
CA ASN A 214 -28.56 -33.51 -6.15
C ASN A 214 -29.13 -33.43 -4.71
N ILE A 215 -29.56 -34.57 -4.15
CA ILE A 215 -30.32 -34.63 -2.89
C ILE A 215 -29.69 -35.49 -1.80
N GLU A 216 -28.65 -36.27 -2.10
CA GLU A 216 -28.00 -37.16 -1.13
C GLU A 216 -26.49 -37.00 -1.16
N THR A 217 -25.79 -37.86 -0.42
CA THR A 217 -24.33 -37.88 -0.40
C THR A 217 -23.77 -38.33 -1.75
N SER A 218 -23.06 -37.44 -2.45
CA SER A 218 -22.22 -37.81 -3.59
C SER A 218 -20.98 -38.56 -3.09
N THR A 219 -20.76 -39.75 -3.62
CA THR A 219 -19.52 -40.52 -3.36
C THR A 219 -18.67 -40.52 -4.61
N SER A 220 -17.37 -40.23 -4.49
CA SER A 220 -16.42 -40.28 -5.60
C SER A 220 -15.15 -41.03 -5.25
N TRP A 221 -14.48 -41.56 -6.28
CA TRP A 221 -13.25 -42.33 -6.17
C TRP A 221 -12.18 -41.80 -7.14
N TYR A 222 -10.92 -42.08 -6.81
CA TYR A 222 -9.79 -41.94 -7.72
C TYR A 222 -9.81 -43.05 -8.78
N GLU A 223 -9.02 -42.88 -9.84
CA GLU A 223 -8.93 -43.84 -10.95
C GLU A 223 -8.35 -45.21 -10.56
N ASP A 224 -7.75 -45.32 -9.36
CA ASP A 224 -7.27 -46.55 -8.75
C ASP A 224 -8.27 -47.17 -7.75
N GLY A 225 -9.42 -46.53 -7.54
CA GLY A 225 -10.53 -47.07 -6.75
C GLY A 225 -10.50 -46.64 -5.30
N LYS A 226 -9.49 -45.86 -4.87
CA LYS A 226 -9.46 -45.27 -3.54
C LYS A 226 -10.53 -44.20 -3.40
N LEU A 227 -11.13 -44.11 -2.21
CA LEU A 227 -12.17 -43.13 -1.91
C LEU A 227 -11.60 -41.71 -2.01
N LYS A 228 -12.29 -40.83 -2.74
CA LYS A 228 -11.89 -39.44 -2.98
C LYS A 228 -12.76 -38.47 -2.20
N SER A 229 -14.08 -38.67 -2.19
CA SER A 229 -14.98 -37.82 -1.43
C SER A 229 -16.31 -38.48 -1.09
N LYS A 230 -16.92 -38.01 -0.01
CA LYS A 230 -18.32 -38.22 0.39
C LYS A 230 -18.89 -36.86 0.76
N LEU A 231 -19.69 -36.26 -0.12
CA LEU A 231 -20.15 -34.88 0.01
C LEU A 231 -21.67 -34.80 0.05
N ASN A 232 -22.19 -34.15 1.09
CA ASN A 232 -23.60 -33.82 1.23
C ASN A 232 -23.84 -32.40 0.71
N TYR A 233 -25.01 -32.16 0.09
CA TYR A 233 -25.36 -30.85 -0.47
C TYR A 233 -26.22 -30.00 0.46
N GLU A 234 -26.95 -30.61 1.40
CA GLU A 234 -27.90 -29.91 2.25
C GLU A 234 -27.67 -30.18 3.74
N ASN A 235 -27.73 -31.45 4.16
CA ASN A 235 -27.55 -31.87 5.54
C ASN A 235 -26.60 -33.06 5.63
N GLY A 236 -25.67 -33.03 6.58
CA GLY A 236 -24.80 -34.16 6.90
C GLY A 236 -23.31 -33.89 6.66
N ASP A 237 -22.53 -34.94 6.87
CA ASP A 237 -21.07 -34.85 6.89
C ASP A 237 -20.47 -34.83 5.50
N ASN A 238 -19.47 -33.98 5.32
CA ASN A 238 -18.68 -33.86 4.12
C ASN A 238 -17.26 -34.30 4.45
N THR A 239 -16.75 -35.30 3.74
CA THR A 239 -15.37 -35.75 3.90
C THR A 239 -14.69 -35.85 2.54
N LYS A 240 -13.43 -35.41 2.48
CA LYS A 240 -12.54 -35.62 1.33
C LYS A 240 -11.27 -36.30 1.80
N TRP A 241 -10.64 -37.03 0.90
CA TRP A 241 -9.39 -37.74 1.14
C TRP A 241 -8.37 -37.44 0.04
N TYR A 242 -7.12 -37.34 0.43
CA TYR A 242 -5.99 -37.37 -0.49
C TYR A 242 -5.86 -38.76 -1.11
N HIS A 243 -5.07 -38.86 -2.18
CA HIS A 243 -4.86 -40.12 -2.89
C HIS A 243 -4.18 -41.21 -2.03
N ASN A 244 -3.45 -40.81 -0.98
CA ASN A 244 -2.86 -41.72 0.00
C ASN A 244 -3.85 -42.25 1.06
N GLY A 245 -5.12 -41.85 1.01
CA GLY A 245 -6.17 -42.28 1.93
C GLY A 245 -6.28 -41.47 3.22
N GLN A 246 -5.40 -40.49 3.45
CA GLN A 246 -5.54 -39.57 4.58
C GLN A 246 -6.65 -38.54 4.31
N LYS A 247 -7.34 -38.11 5.36
CA LYS A 247 -8.39 -37.09 5.23
C LYS A 247 -7.77 -35.78 4.75
N GLU A 248 -8.44 -35.10 3.83
CA GLU A 248 -8.13 -33.73 3.40
C GLU A 248 -9.01 -32.73 4.17
N MET A 249 -10.27 -33.08 4.38
CA MET A 249 -11.29 -32.21 4.95
C MET A 249 -12.41 -33.05 5.58
N HIS A 250 -12.96 -32.57 6.68
CA HIS A 250 -14.17 -33.10 7.31
C HIS A 250 -14.98 -31.98 7.95
N GLY A 251 -16.30 -31.98 7.78
CA GLY A 251 -17.20 -31.07 8.48
C GLY A 251 -18.65 -31.27 8.06
N THR A 252 -19.58 -30.67 8.81
CA THR A 252 -21.02 -30.92 8.64
C THR A 252 -21.70 -29.72 7.98
N LEU A 253 -22.66 -30.01 7.10
CA LEU A 253 -23.63 -29.02 6.61
C LEU A 253 -24.97 -29.18 7.32
N LYS A 254 -25.62 -28.05 7.58
CA LYS A 254 -27.02 -27.96 8.00
C LYS A 254 -27.70 -26.89 7.15
N ASN A 255 -28.79 -27.23 6.47
CA ASN A 255 -29.52 -26.33 5.57
C ASN A 255 -28.60 -25.64 4.53
N LYS A 256 -27.67 -26.40 3.93
CA LYS A 256 -26.67 -25.94 2.94
C LYS A 256 -25.59 -25.00 3.50
N GLN A 257 -25.55 -24.81 4.81
CA GLN A 257 -24.58 -23.95 5.49
C GLN A 257 -23.63 -24.78 6.35
N LYS A 258 -22.37 -24.34 6.45
CA LYS A 258 -21.38 -24.97 7.34
C LYS A 258 -21.83 -24.85 8.78
N GLN A 259 -21.74 -25.95 9.52
CA GLN A 259 -22.11 -26.04 10.92
C GLN A 259 -21.06 -26.83 11.70
N GLY A 260 -20.77 -26.38 12.92
CA GLY A 260 -19.83 -27.04 13.82
C GLY A 260 -18.37 -26.93 13.36
N LEU A 261 -17.56 -27.86 13.84
CA LEU A 261 -16.13 -27.91 13.57
C LEU A 261 -15.86 -28.43 12.16
N TRP A 262 -15.16 -27.63 11.36
CA TRP A 262 -14.58 -28.04 10.10
C TRP A 262 -13.08 -28.21 10.27
N THR A 263 -12.58 -29.40 9.95
CA THR A 263 -11.17 -29.75 10.08
C THR A 263 -10.56 -30.03 8.71
N PHE A 264 -9.35 -29.55 8.52
CA PHE A 264 -8.55 -29.69 7.31
C PHE A 264 -7.18 -30.22 7.68
N TRP A 265 -6.63 -31.09 6.84
CA TRP A 265 -5.33 -31.72 7.05
C TRP A 265 -4.42 -31.52 5.84
N TYR A 266 -3.12 -31.60 6.07
CA TYR A 266 -2.11 -31.76 5.04
C TYR A 266 -2.10 -33.21 4.54
N GLU A 267 -1.45 -33.43 3.38
CA GLU A 267 -1.30 -34.76 2.78
C GLU A 267 -0.42 -35.72 3.60
N ASP A 268 0.28 -35.24 4.64
CA ASP A 268 0.99 -36.09 5.61
C ASP A 268 0.13 -36.44 6.84
N GLY A 269 -1.07 -35.89 6.94
CA GLY A 269 -2.07 -36.20 7.96
C GLY A 269 -2.00 -35.25 9.15
N LYS A 270 -1.06 -34.31 9.16
CA LYS A 270 -1.00 -33.25 10.18
C LYS A 270 -2.16 -32.27 9.99
N LEU A 271 -2.60 -31.66 11.08
CA LEU A 271 -3.61 -30.60 11.03
C LEU A 271 -3.10 -29.44 10.18
N LYS A 272 -4.00 -28.89 9.36
CA LYS A 272 -3.78 -27.70 8.55
C LYS A 272 -4.61 -26.54 9.07
N SER A 273 -5.89 -26.79 9.35
CA SER A 273 -6.80 -25.77 9.89
C SER A 273 -8.01 -26.41 10.57
N THR A 274 -8.54 -25.71 11.57
CA THR A 274 -9.83 -26.01 12.21
C THR A 274 -10.62 -24.72 12.28
N VAL A 275 -11.89 -24.77 11.90
CA VAL A 275 -12.77 -23.61 11.86
C VAL A 275 -14.13 -23.99 12.43
N ASN A 276 -14.59 -23.29 13.46
CA ASN A 276 -15.94 -23.46 13.98
C ASN A 276 -16.93 -22.58 13.20
N PHE A 277 -18.03 -23.17 12.75
CA PHE A 277 -19.10 -22.48 12.03
C PHE A 277 -20.44 -22.57 12.77
N LYS A 278 -21.22 -21.50 12.69
CA LYS A 278 -22.62 -21.43 13.08
C LYS A 278 -23.40 -20.72 11.97
N ASP A 279 -24.39 -21.41 11.40
CA ASP A 279 -25.23 -20.88 10.31
C ASP A 279 -24.40 -20.31 9.14
N GLY A 280 -23.34 -21.03 8.77
CA GLY A 280 -22.43 -20.68 7.66
C GLY A 280 -21.43 -19.56 7.96
N LYS A 281 -21.46 -18.97 9.16
CA LYS A 281 -20.50 -17.95 9.60
C LYS A 281 -19.48 -18.56 10.55
N ILE A 282 -18.25 -18.09 10.52
CA ILE A 282 -17.21 -18.46 11.50
C ILE A 282 -17.65 -17.92 12.86
N ASP A 283 -17.80 -18.81 13.82
CA ASP A 283 -18.26 -18.50 15.18
C ASP A 283 -17.58 -19.48 16.14
N GLY A 284 -16.71 -18.96 17.00
CA GLY A 284 -15.78 -19.73 17.83
C GLY A 284 -14.33 -19.64 17.36
N VAL A 285 -13.50 -20.58 17.82
CA VAL A 285 -12.06 -20.57 17.55
C VAL A 285 -11.76 -21.07 16.14
N LYS A 286 -10.90 -20.33 15.44
CA LYS A 286 -10.19 -20.78 14.23
C LYS A 286 -8.72 -20.99 14.58
N THR A 287 -8.15 -22.11 14.15
CA THR A 287 -6.73 -22.43 14.34
C THR A 287 -6.13 -22.86 13.01
N ASN A 288 -4.92 -22.38 12.69
CA ASN A 288 -4.11 -22.90 11.58
C ASN A 288 -2.78 -23.43 12.11
N TRP A 289 -2.17 -24.33 11.35
CA TRP A 289 -0.88 -24.93 11.66
C TRP A 289 0.05 -24.87 10.45
N PHE A 290 1.33 -24.66 10.74
CA PHE A 290 2.40 -24.84 9.77
C PHE A 290 2.55 -26.33 9.39
N LYS A 291 3.16 -26.61 8.23
CA LYS A 291 3.45 -27.99 7.79
C LYS A 291 4.30 -28.80 8.77
N ASN A 292 5.10 -28.15 9.62
CA ASN A 292 5.89 -28.85 10.64
C ASN A 292 5.02 -29.37 11.80
N GLY A 293 3.80 -28.86 11.98
CA GLY A 293 2.86 -29.24 13.03
C GLY A 293 2.73 -28.19 14.15
N ASN A 294 3.56 -27.14 14.15
CA ASN A 294 3.41 -26.03 15.08
C ASN A 294 2.18 -25.19 14.71
N LYS A 295 1.50 -24.63 15.72
CA LYS A 295 0.43 -23.65 15.47
C LYS A 295 1.00 -22.45 14.72
N GLU A 296 0.19 -21.86 13.86
CA GLU A 296 0.49 -20.63 13.12
C GLU A 296 -0.37 -19.49 13.66
N GLU A 297 -1.67 -19.72 13.82
CA GLU A 297 -2.60 -18.77 14.42
C GLU A 297 -3.73 -19.49 15.17
N GLU A 298 -4.28 -18.81 16.17
CA GLU A 298 -5.47 -19.19 16.91
C GLU A 298 -6.25 -17.93 17.26
N ILE A 299 -7.45 -17.78 16.69
CA ILE A 299 -8.21 -16.53 16.73
C ILE A 299 -9.67 -16.86 17.02
N ASN A 300 -10.27 -16.15 17.98
CA ASN A 300 -11.70 -16.21 18.23
C ASN A 300 -12.49 -15.33 17.27
N PHE A 301 -13.62 -15.86 16.80
CA PHE A 301 -14.56 -15.17 15.93
C PHE A 301 -15.97 -15.18 16.50
N THR A 302 -16.73 -14.13 16.18
CA THR A 302 -18.18 -14.07 16.36
C THR A 302 -18.77 -13.52 15.07
N ASN A 303 -19.68 -14.26 14.43
CA ASN A 303 -20.31 -13.87 13.17
C ASN A 303 -19.32 -13.36 12.09
N ASN A 304 -18.26 -14.13 11.79
CA ASN A 304 -17.17 -13.82 10.85
C ASN A 304 -16.21 -12.69 11.27
N LYS A 305 -16.43 -12.00 12.39
CA LYS A 305 -15.54 -10.95 12.87
C LYS A 305 -14.64 -11.49 13.97
N LYS A 306 -13.36 -11.11 13.98
CA LYS A 306 -12.44 -11.42 15.08
C LYS A 306 -12.98 -10.77 16.35
N ASN A 307 -13.18 -11.58 17.38
CA ASN A 307 -13.80 -11.14 18.63
C ASN A 307 -13.35 -12.05 19.77
N GLY A 308 -12.61 -11.52 20.73
CA GLY A 308 -11.92 -12.28 21.78
C GLY A 308 -10.43 -12.45 21.49
N SER A 309 -9.81 -13.47 22.08
CA SER A 309 -8.36 -13.65 22.02
C SER A 309 -7.85 -14.07 20.65
N ALA A 310 -6.64 -13.61 20.34
CA ALA A 310 -5.90 -13.94 19.14
C ALA A 310 -4.42 -14.16 19.50
N LYS A 311 -3.83 -15.22 18.94
CA LYS A 311 -2.41 -15.56 19.08
C LYS A 311 -1.84 -15.98 17.74
N TRP A 312 -0.61 -15.57 17.49
CA TRP A 312 0.19 -16.00 16.35
C TRP A 312 1.51 -16.56 16.85
N TRP A 313 1.96 -17.60 16.17
CA TRP A 313 3.24 -18.26 16.43
C TRP A 313 4.09 -18.21 15.18
N ARG A 314 5.40 -18.21 15.37
CA ARG A 314 6.37 -18.43 14.31
C ARG A 314 6.55 -19.92 14.04
N GLN A 315 7.18 -20.23 12.92
CA GLN A 315 7.39 -21.61 12.49
C GLN A 315 8.22 -22.43 13.50
N ASP A 316 9.10 -21.79 14.28
CA ASP A 316 9.87 -22.41 15.37
C ASP A 316 9.01 -22.77 16.61
N GLY A 317 7.75 -22.35 16.66
CA GLY A 317 6.83 -22.57 17.77
C GLY A 317 6.82 -21.46 18.82
N ASN A 318 7.67 -20.44 18.69
CA ASN A 318 7.66 -19.29 19.58
C ASN A 318 6.47 -18.37 19.27
N ILE A 319 5.89 -17.75 20.29
CA ILE A 319 4.82 -16.77 20.10
C ILE A 319 5.39 -15.54 19.39
N ASP A 320 4.65 -15.03 18.42
CA ASP A 320 4.99 -13.81 17.68
C ASP A 320 4.19 -12.61 18.22
N ILE A 321 2.88 -12.80 18.35
CA ILE A 321 1.94 -11.75 18.71
C ILE A 321 0.78 -12.37 19.50
N GLU A 322 0.30 -11.69 20.54
CA GLU A 322 -0.98 -12.00 21.16
C GLU A 322 -1.73 -10.74 21.58
N GLY A 323 -3.06 -10.86 21.60
CA GLY A 323 -3.93 -9.79 22.08
C GLY A 323 -5.40 -10.17 21.95
N ASN A 324 -6.28 -9.17 22.02
CA ASN A 324 -7.71 -9.36 21.85
C ASN A 324 -8.28 -8.42 20.77
N PHE A 325 -9.34 -8.88 20.12
CA PHE A 325 -10.17 -8.09 19.23
C PHE A 325 -11.57 -7.87 19.78
N VAL A 326 -12.17 -6.75 19.43
CA VAL A 326 -13.60 -6.49 19.52
C VAL A 326 -14.07 -6.08 18.12
N ASN A 327 -14.85 -6.94 17.46
CA ASN A 327 -15.36 -6.69 16.10
C ASN A 327 -14.27 -6.27 15.08
N ASP A 328 -13.23 -7.09 14.94
CA ASP A 328 -12.05 -6.86 14.08
C ASP A 328 -11.10 -5.72 14.50
N ILE A 329 -11.41 -5.03 15.61
CA ILE A 329 -10.61 -3.90 16.10
C ILE A 329 -9.79 -4.35 17.31
N GLN A 330 -8.48 -4.05 17.33
CA GLN A 330 -7.62 -4.35 18.48
C GLN A 330 -8.13 -3.65 19.75
N ASP A 331 -8.28 -4.40 20.83
CA ASP A 331 -8.73 -3.90 22.13
C ASP A 331 -8.04 -4.66 23.27
N GLY A 332 -7.76 -3.96 24.37
CA GLY A 332 -7.08 -4.54 25.52
C GLY A 332 -5.57 -4.70 25.33
N LYS A 333 -4.95 -5.58 26.11
CA LYS A 333 -3.51 -5.79 26.11
C LYS A 333 -3.04 -6.51 24.85
N TRP A 334 -1.97 -6.00 24.25
CA TRP A 334 -1.26 -6.61 23.14
C TRP A 334 0.22 -6.77 23.50
N THR A 335 0.78 -7.92 23.15
CA THR A 335 2.19 -8.26 23.36
C THR A 335 2.78 -8.71 22.02
N TYR A 336 3.97 -8.20 21.72
CA TYR A 336 4.72 -8.50 20.51
C TYR A 336 6.10 -9.01 20.91
N TRP A 337 6.50 -10.14 20.33
CA TRP A 337 7.80 -10.75 20.57
C TRP A 337 8.72 -10.50 19.39
N ARG A 338 10.02 -10.40 19.69
CA ARG A 338 11.08 -10.37 18.69
C ARG A 338 11.32 -11.79 18.16
N THR A 339 12.03 -11.89 17.04
CA THR A 339 12.37 -13.17 16.40
C THR A 339 13.24 -14.07 17.29
N ASP A 340 14.01 -13.50 18.21
CA ASP A 340 14.83 -14.19 19.21
C ASP A 340 14.00 -14.78 20.38
N GLY A 341 12.69 -14.51 20.44
CA GLY A 341 11.79 -14.98 21.50
C GLY A 341 11.70 -14.05 22.71
N VAL A 342 12.50 -12.99 22.77
CA VAL A 342 12.40 -11.95 23.81
C VAL A 342 11.21 -11.04 23.50
N LYS A 343 10.53 -10.52 24.53
CA LYS A 343 9.47 -9.52 24.33
C LYS A 343 10.06 -8.31 23.59
N GLY A 344 9.37 -7.83 22.56
CA GLY A 344 9.73 -6.61 21.86
C GLY A 344 9.02 -5.39 22.45
N ASN A 345 7.69 -5.47 22.53
CA ASN A 345 6.88 -4.43 23.15
C ASN A 345 5.50 -4.95 23.58
N GLU A 346 4.90 -4.29 24.56
CA GLU A 346 3.55 -4.59 25.03
C GLU A 346 2.87 -3.30 25.52
N GLY A 347 1.55 -3.28 25.42
CA GLY A 347 0.73 -2.18 25.90
C GLY A 347 -0.74 -2.41 25.60
N PHE A 348 -1.55 -1.36 25.68
CA PHE A 348 -2.99 -1.47 25.50
C PHE A 348 -3.47 -0.75 24.23
N TYR A 349 -4.47 -1.33 23.59
CA TYR A 349 -5.27 -0.69 22.57
C TYR A 349 -6.68 -0.42 23.08
N LYS A 350 -7.27 0.70 22.65
CA LYS A 350 -8.71 0.97 22.74
C LYS A 350 -9.19 1.46 21.39
N ASN A 351 -10.21 0.80 20.83
CA ASN A 351 -10.73 1.12 19.49
C ASN A 351 -9.62 1.19 18.42
N GLY A 352 -8.64 0.29 18.48
CA GLY A 352 -7.53 0.23 17.53
C GLY A 352 -6.46 1.31 17.70
N LYS A 353 -6.52 2.12 18.77
CA LYS A 353 -5.52 3.16 19.07
C LYS A 353 -4.75 2.82 20.34
N MET A 354 -3.44 3.06 20.33
CA MET A 354 -2.59 2.88 21.51
C MET A 354 -3.11 3.75 22.67
N THR A 355 -3.22 3.17 23.85
CA THR A 355 -3.64 3.84 25.07
C THR A 355 -2.88 3.30 26.28
N GLY A 356 -2.72 4.12 27.32
CA GLY A 356 -2.00 3.76 28.53
C GLY A 356 -0.49 3.59 28.32
N GLU A 357 0.15 2.92 29.28
CA GLU A 357 1.59 2.66 29.24
C GLU A 357 1.93 1.55 28.25
N TRP A 358 2.93 1.82 27.43
CA TRP A 358 3.59 0.87 26.55
C TRP A 358 5.03 0.66 27.00
N THR A 359 5.43 -0.60 27.16
CA THR A 359 6.80 -0.98 27.48
C THR A 359 7.47 -1.59 26.26
N PHE A 360 8.70 -1.18 26.01
CA PHE A 360 9.56 -1.66 24.93
C PHE A 360 10.84 -2.22 25.53
N TRP A 361 11.34 -3.34 25.01
CA TRP A 361 12.54 -4.00 25.51
C TRP A 361 13.64 -4.06 24.46
N TYR A 362 14.88 -4.08 24.95
CA TYR A 362 16.07 -4.42 24.20
C TYR A 362 16.13 -5.93 23.88
N GLY A 363 17.02 -6.32 22.98
CA GLY A 363 17.27 -7.74 22.66
C GLY A 363 17.79 -8.55 23.85
N ASN A 364 18.43 -7.90 24.83
CA ASN A 364 18.88 -8.53 26.07
C ASN A 364 17.75 -8.72 27.12
N GLY A 365 16.53 -8.26 26.84
CA GLY A 365 15.37 -8.36 27.74
C GLY A 365 15.23 -7.22 28.75
N GLU A 366 16.16 -6.27 28.80
CA GLU A 366 16.02 -5.07 29.63
C GLU A 366 15.06 -4.05 29.01
N VAL A 367 14.43 -3.22 29.84
CA VAL A 367 13.49 -2.20 29.36
C VAL A 367 14.26 -1.11 28.62
N TRP A 368 13.90 -0.87 27.36
CA TRP A 368 14.43 0.23 26.56
C TRP A 368 13.64 1.51 26.80
N LYS A 369 12.31 1.41 26.84
CA LYS A 369 11.44 2.59 26.91
C LYS A 369 10.09 2.26 27.52
N LYS A 370 9.60 3.17 28.36
CA LYS A 370 8.20 3.26 28.77
C LYS A 370 7.58 4.52 28.19
N ALA A 371 6.42 4.39 27.56
CA ALA A 371 5.78 5.46 26.83
C ALA A 371 4.27 5.44 27.05
N ASN A 372 3.69 6.54 27.52
CA ASN A 372 2.25 6.67 27.67
C ASN A 372 1.59 7.25 26.42
N TYR A 373 0.43 6.70 26.06
CA TYR A 373 -0.39 7.12 24.93
C TYR A 373 -1.84 7.37 25.34
N LYS A 374 -2.50 8.26 24.61
CA LYS A 374 -3.95 8.49 24.68
C LYS A 374 -4.47 8.71 23.27
N ASP A 375 -5.43 7.89 22.86
CA ASP A 375 -6.02 7.90 21.50
C ASP A 375 -4.97 7.88 20.38
N GLY A 376 -3.89 7.11 20.58
CA GLY A 376 -2.80 6.96 19.61
C GLY A 376 -1.77 8.09 19.61
N LEU A 377 -1.96 9.15 20.42
CA LEU A 377 -0.99 10.24 20.58
C LEU A 377 -0.16 10.04 21.84
N LYS A 378 1.10 10.52 21.83
CA LYS A 378 1.93 10.55 23.04
C LYS A 378 1.26 11.43 24.09
N ASP A 379 1.02 10.90 25.28
CA ASP A 379 0.31 11.62 26.34
C ASP A 379 0.69 11.00 27.70
N GLY A 380 1.23 11.81 28.61
CA GLY A 380 1.77 11.35 29.89
C GLY A 380 3.28 11.12 29.89
N GLU A 381 3.77 10.42 30.91
CA GLU A 381 5.20 10.23 31.17
C GLU A 381 5.87 9.30 30.15
N TRP A 382 7.08 9.66 29.75
CA TRP A 382 7.96 8.92 28.87
C TRP A 382 9.33 8.78 29.54
N VAL A 383 9.84 7.55 29.57
CA VAL A 383 11.15 7.23 30.15
C VAL A 383 11.90 6.33 29.16
N ILE A 384 13.13 6.71 28.82
CA ILE A 384 14.05 5.93 27.98
C ILE A 384 15.23 5.55 28.86
N TYR A 385 15.67 4.30 28.75
CA TYR A 385 16.76 3.74 29.54
C TYR A 385 17.93 3.38 28.61
N TYR A 386 19.14 3.42 29.15
CA TYR A 386 20.30 2.71 28.60
C TYR A 386 20.19 1.21 28.83
N GLU A 387 21.01 0.41 28.15
CA GLU A 387 21.06 -1.05 28.36
C GLU A 387 21.50 -1.42 29.79
N ASN A 388 22.25 -0.55 30.47
CA ASN A 388 22.64 -0.72 31.87
C ASN A 388 21.52 -0.37 32.89
N LYS A 389 20.28 -0.18 32.41
CA LYS A 389 19.06 0.18 33.17
C LYS A 389 19.02 1.61 33.72
N GLN A 390 20.07 2.41 33.53
CA GLN A 390 20.03 3.82 33.91
C GLN A 390 19.11 4.61 32.98
N ILE A 391 18.48 5.65 33.51
CA ILE A 391 17.59 6.49 32.71
C ILE A 391 18.44 7.36 31.79
N PHE A 392 18.22 7.27 30.49
CA PHE A 392 18.81 8.17 29.52
C PHE A 392 18.05 9.49 29.44
N HIS A 393 16.71 9.41 29.40
CA HIS A 393 15.87 10.58 29.18
C HIS A 393 14.47 10.37 29.76
N LYS A 394 13.92 11.41 30.41
CA LYS A 394 12.60 11.39 31.03
C LYS A 394 11.89 12.72 30.83
N GLY A 395 10.59 12.66 30.54
CA GLY A 395 9.71 13.82 30.52
C GLY A 395 8.28 13.42 30.23
N ALA A 396 7.42 14.37 29.87
CA ALA A 396 6.03 14.10 29.54
C ALA A 396 5.61 14.74 28.22
N PHE A 397 4.58 14.15 27.61
CA PHE A 397 3.89 14.69 26.45
C PHE A 397 2.45 15.05 26.81
N VAL A 398 1.89 16.06 26.13
CA VAL A 398 0.47 16.36 26.09
C VAL A 398 0.07 16.48 24.62
N LYS A 399 -0.90 15.67 24.18
CA LYS A 399 -1.40 15.67 22.78
C LYS A 399 -0.26 15.60 21.75
N GLY A 400 0.75 14.77 22.01
CA GLY A 400 1.87 14.55 21.11
C GLY A 400 3.04 15.55 21.20
N LYS A 401 2.97 16.58 22.07
CA LYS A 401 4.03 17.58 22.23
C LYS A 401 4.66 17.54 23.62
N GLU A 402 5.96 17.79 23.71
CA GLU A 402 6.71 17.85 24.96
C GLU A 402 6.10 18.89 25.90
N ASN A 403 5.87 18.50 27.16
CA ASN A 403 5.24 19.38 28.13
C ASN A 403 5.72 19.08 29.55
N GLY A 404 6.03 20.13 30.31
CA GLY A 404 6.59 20.03 31.65
C GLY A 404 8.10 19.82 31.64
N GLU A 405 8.63 19.36 32.78
CA GLU A 405 10.05 19.12 32.98
C GLU A 405 10.55 17.91 32.18
N TRP A 406 11.72 18.09 31.56
CA TRP A 406 12.48 17.09 30.84
C TRP A 406 13.89 17.02 31.43
N THR A 407 14.42 15.82 31.56
CA THR A 407 15.76 15.57 32.09
C THR A 407 16.44 14.46 31.28
N SER A 408 17.70 14.65 30.91
CA SER A 408 18.59 13.60 30.40
C SER A 408 19.73 13.35 31.38
N TRP A 409 20.26 12.13 31.36
CA TRP A 409 21.42 11.72 32.14
C TRP A 409 22.42 11.01 31.24
N TYR A 410 23.69 11.10 31.60
CA TYR A 410 24.75 10.27 31.04
C TYR A 410 24.60 8.82 31.53
N GLU A 411 25.30 7.88 30.87
CA GLU A 411 25.30 6.46 31.21
C GLU A 411 25.93 6.13 32.58
N ASN A 412 26.62 7.10 33.20
CA ASN A 412 27.14 7.02 34.57
C ASN A 412 26.13 7.49 35.64
N GLY A 413 24.97 8.03 35.23
CA GLY A 413 23.88 8.44 36.10
C GLY A 413 23.91 9.91 36.47
N ASN A 414 24.95 10.64 36.09
CA ASN A 414 25.01 12.09 36.27
C ASN A 414 24.04 12.77 35.31
N LYS A 415 23.34 13.82 35.78
CA LYS A 415 22.47 14.63 34.93
C LYS A 415 23.28 15.23 33.79
N GLU A 416 22.77 15.12 32.58
CA GLU A 416 23.33 15.77 31.39
C GLU A 416 22.63 17.11 31.15
N MET A 417 21.30 17.11 31.19
CA MET A 417 20.49 18.27 30.88
C MET A 417 19.15 18.23 31.61
N GLN A 418 18.61 19.39 31.96
CA GLN A 418 17.28 19.54 32.53
C GLN A 418 16.67 20.86 32.06
N GLY A 419 15.38 20.85 31.74
CA GLY A 419 14.60 22.06 31.49
C GLY A 419 13.15 21.74 31.21
N SER A 420 12.34 22.78 31.03
CA SER A 420 10.90 22.62 30.79
C SER A 420 10.52 22.92 29.35
N PHE A 421 9.52 22.19 28.86
CA PHE A 421 8.80 22.49 27.63
C PHE A 421 7.36 22.93 27.93
N ASN A 422 6.84 23.84 27.11
CA ASN A 422 5.42 24.14 27.02
C ASN A 422 4.93 23.82 25.61
N LEU A 423 4.21 22.71 25.45
CA LEU A 423 3.69 22.23 24.17
C LEU A 423 4.72 22.28 23.02
N GLY A 424 5.90 21.70 23.25
CA GLY A 424 6.98 21.54 22.29
C GLY A 424 7.98 22.71 22.22
N LYS A 425 7.77 23.78 23.01
CA LYS A 425 8.68 24.93 23.05
C LYS A 425 9.47 24.99 24.35
N MET A 426 10.77 25.25 24.29
CA MET A 426 11.62 25.44 25.46
C MET A 426 11.10 26.63 26.27
N ASN A 427 10.84 26.42 27.56
CA ASN A 427 10.31 27.43 28.45
C ASN A 427 10.91 27.31 29.86
N GLY A 428 11.17 28.44 30.49
CA GLY A 428 11.80 28.50 31.80
C GLY A 428 13.29 28.17 31.76
N LEU A 429 13.79 27.62 32.86
CA LEU A 429 15.23 27.44 33.06
C LEU A 429 15.74 26.13 32.46
N TRP A 430 16.78 26.24 31.62
CA TRP A 430 17.50 25.12 31.04
C TRP A 430 18.92 25.05 31.59
N GLN A 431 19.29 23.89 32.09
CA GLN A 431 20.59 23.61 32.70
C GLN A 431 21.20 22.39 32.04
N ALA A 432 22.52 22.41 31.86
CA ALA A 432 23.27 21.24 31.45
C ALA A 432 24.56 21.12 32.26
N TRP A 433 25.07 19.90 32.36
CA TRP A 433 26.27 19.55 33.10
C TRP A 433 27.21 18.73 32.22
N TYR A 434 28.49 18.76 32.56
CA TYR A 434 29.48 17.83 32.04
C TYR A 434 29.32 16.46 32.71
N GLU A 435 29.95 15.44 32.14
CA GLU A 435 29.85 14.06 32.61
C GLU A 435 30.38 13.87 34.05
N ASP A 436 31.27 14.76 34.52
CA ASP A 436 31.76 14.82 35.90
C ASP A 436 30.80 15.56 36.87
N GLY A 437 29.65 16.00 36.38
CA GLY A 437 28.62 16.71 37.17
C GLY A 437 28.84 18.21 37.33
N LYS A 438 29.92 18.80 36.78
CA LYS A 438 30.11 20.25 36.82
C LYS A 438 29.15 20.96 35.86
N PRO A 439 28.69 22.19 36.18
CA PRO A 439 27.79 22.92 35.29
C PRO A 439 28.47 23.19 33.94
N LYS A 440 27.71 23.05 32.85
CA LYS A 440 28.13 23.31 31.46
C LYS A 440 27.46 24.58 30.94
N TYR A 441 26.16 24.70 31.11
CA TYR A 441 25.43 25.95 30.88
C TYR A 441 24.13 26.05 31.69
N LYS A 442 23.63 27.28 31.80
CA LYS A 442 22.35 27.65 32.38
C LYS A 442 21.76 28.78 31.53
N VAL A 443 20.61 28.59 30.92
CA VAL A 443 19.97 29.54 30.01
C VAL A 443 18.47 29.58 30.31
N GLU A 444 17.89 30.76 30.38
CA GLU A 444 16.45 30.93 30.55
C GLU A 444 15.79 31.17 29.18
N TYR A 445 14.67 30.49 28.92
CA TYR A 445 13.90 30.57 27.68
C TYR A 445 12.46 30.99 27.93
N ALA A 446 11.89 31.73 26.98
CA ALA A 446 10.46 32.00 26.86
C ALA A 446 10.06 31.73 25.42
N ASP A 447 9.24 30.69 25.20
CA ASP A 447 8.81 30.24 23.86
C ASP A 447 9.97 30.13 22.85
N ASP A 448 10.97 29.29 23.18
CA ASP A 448 12.20 29.05 22.39
C ASP A 448 13.18 30.23 22.30
N LYS A 449 12.82 31.40 22.83
CA LYS A 449 13.69 32.59 22.82
C LYS A 449 14.43 32.73 24.13
N LYS A 450 15.75 32.91 24.10
CA LYS A 450 16.55 33.22 25.30
C LYS A 450 16.00 34.48 25.97
N ASN A 451 15.67 34.42 27.25
CA ASN A 451 15.06 35.54 27.98
C ASN A 451 15.52 35.49 29.45
N GLY A 452 16.54 36.28 29.79
CA GLY A 452 17.24 36.23 31.07
C GLY A 452 18.75 36.08 30.91
N ILE A 453 19.42 35.60 31.96
CA ILE A 453 20.88 35.43 31.98
C ILE A 453 21.23 34.03 31.45
N ALA A 454 22.08 33.98 30.44
CA ALA A 454 22.75 32.78 29.96
C ALA A 454 24.17 32.72 30.52
N VAL A 455 24.50 31.66 31.25
CA VAL A 455 25.84 31.41 31.82
C VAL A 455 26.39 30.12 31.24
N TYR A 456 27.67 30.13 30.89
CA TYR A 456 28.41 28.99 30.35
C TYR A 456 29.68 28.82 31.16
N TRP A 457 30.09 27.57 31.38
CA TRP A 457 31.28 27.23 32.15
C TRP A 457 32.25 26.39 31.30
N PHE A 458 33.50 26.34 31.73
CA PHE A 458 34.50 25.37 31.26
C PHE A 458 34.39 24.07 32.05
N GLU A 459 35.01 23.00 31.56
CA GLU A 459 35.10 21.69 32.24
C GLU A 459 35.84 21.77 33.59
N ASN A 460 36.68 22.79 33.78
CA ASN A 460 37.31 23.05 35.08
C ASN A 460 36.37 23.72 36.11
N GLY A 461 35.10 23.99 35.75
CA GLY A 461 34.08 24.59 36.60
C GLY A 461 34.12 26.12 36.70
N LYS A 462 35.07 26.80 36.05
CA LYS A 462 35.11 28.27 36.00
C LYS A 462 34.15 28.80 34.94
N LYS A 463 33.59 29.99 35.17
CA LYS A 463 32.75 30.67 34.16
C LYS A 463 33.57 30.89 32.88
N ARG A 464 32.92 30.67 31.74
CA ARG A 464 33.43 30.92 30.39
C ARG A 464 32.76 32.14 29.77
N LYS A 465 31.44 32.26 29.94
CA LYS A 465 30.65 33.31 29.27
C LYS A 465 29.37 33.60 30.05
N GLU A 466 28.94 34.86 30.04
CA GLU A 466 27.71 35.34 30.68
C GLU A 466 27.09 36.38 29.75
N GLU A 467 25.83 36.18 29.39
CA GLU A 467 25.12 36.99 28.41
C GLU A 467 23.71 37.26 28.92
N ASN A 468 23.28 38.52 28.89
CA ASN A 468 21.87 38.85 29.14
C ASN A 468 21.10 38.92 27.84
N PHE A 469 19.91 38.32 27.84
CA PHE A 469 18.96 38.36 26.74
C PHE A 469 17.59 38.87 27.18
N LYS A 470 16.88 39.52 26.27
CA LYS A 470 15.45 39.81 26.38
C LYS A 470 14.78 39.32 25.10
N MET A 471 13.92 38.30 25.18
CA MET A 471 13.21 37.73 24.03
C MET A 471 14.09 37.45 22.80
N GLY A 472 15.28 36.88 23.01
CA GLY A 472 16.21 36.43 21.97
C GLY A 472 17.29 37.45 21.58
N VAL A 473 17.19 38.71 22.01
CA VAL A 473 18.19 39.76 21.71
C VAL A 473 19.06 40.06 22.93
N HIS A 474 20.35 40.36 22.74
CA HIS A 474 21.25 40.76 23.81
C HIS A 474 20.80 42.07 24.45
N ASN A 475 20.59 42.05 25.76
CA ASN A 475 20.11 43.21 26.51
C ASN A 475 20.57 43.15 27.97
N GLY A 476 21.72 43.76 28.25
CA GLY A 476 22.36 43.81 29.56
C GLY A 476 23.84 43.48 29.50
N ALA A 477 24.39 42.98 30.60
CA ALA A 477 25.81 42.67 30.72
C ALA A 477 26.23 41.50 29.81
N TYR A 478 27.43 41.62 29.27
CA TYR A 478 28.12 40.62 28.46
C TYR A 478 29.55 40.44 28.98
N LYS A 479 29.92 39.20 29.34
CA LYS A 479 31.25 38.88 29.85
C LYS A 479 31.77 37.58 29.26
N ILE A 480 33.06 37.55 28.94
CA ILE A 480 33.82 36.35 28.60
C ILE A 480 34.99 36.26 29.57
N TRP A 481 35.24 35.05 30.06
CA TRP A 481 36.39 34.71 30.90
C TRP A 481 37.31 33.74 30.17
N LEU A 482 38.58 33.79 30.54
CA LEU A 482 39.57 32.79 30.19
C LEU A 482 39.43 31.56 31.08
N GLU A 483 40.02 30.45 30.66
CA GLU A 483 40.06 29.22 31.46
C GLU A 483 40.80 29.40 32.80
N SER A 484 41.68 30.39 32.91
CA SER A 484 42.29 30.80 34.18
C SER A 484 41.30 31.37 35.19
N GLY A 485 40.13 31.85 34.75
CA GLY A 485 39.12 32.56 35.54
C GLY A 485 39.23 34.08 35.47
N GLN A 486 40.21 34.62 34.74
CA GLN A 486 40.33 36.07 34.51
C GLN A 486 39.35 36.53 33.42
N ILE A 487 38.78 37.73 33.56
CA ILE A 487 37.91 38.33 32.53
C ILE A 487 38.74 38.61 31.28
N ASN A 488 38.26 38.18 30.12
CA ASN A 488 38.84 38.48 28.81
C ASN A 488 38.12 39.67 28.15
N ILE A 489 36.79 39.70 28.24
CA ILE A 489 35.94 40.73 27.63
C ILE A 489 34.80 41.06 28.59
N SER A 490 34.50 42.35 28.76
CA SER A 490 33.32 42.81 29.50
C SER A 490 32.70 44.02 28.81
N GLY A 491 31.38 44.08 28.74
CA GLY A 491 30.64 45.23 28.22
C GLY A 491 29.13 45.07 28.41
N ASN A 492 28.36 45.95 27.79
CA ASN A 492 26.89 45.90 27.80
C ASN A 492 26.30 46.00 26.39
N TYR A 493 25.15 45.35 26.21
CA TYR A 493 24.28 45.47 25.04
C TYR A 493 22.93 46.06 25.43
N ILE A 494 22.31 46.82 24.52
CA ILE A 494 20.88 47.11 24.50
C ILE A 494 20.37 46.75 23.11
N ASN A 495 19.44 45.80 23.02
CA ASN A 495 18.88 45.30 21.76
C ASN A 495 19.95 44.97 20.71
N ASP A 496 20.91 44.10 21.06
CA ASP A 496 22.06 43.69 20.24
C ASP A 496 23.07 44.80 19.87
N LYS A 497 22.87 46.02 20.37
CA LYS A 497 23.80 47.14 20.16
C LYS A 497 24.72 47.34 21.35
N LYS A 498 26.04 47.33 21.12
CA LYS A 498 27.05 47.69 22.12
C LYS A 498 26.75 49.08 22.67
N THR A 499 26.81 49.20 24.00
CA THR A 499 26.57 50.45 24.71
C THR A 499 27.46 50.54 25.94
N GLY A 500 27.86 51.76 26.31
CA GLY A 500 28.74 52.01 27.43
C GLY A 500 30.17 51.53 27.19
N GLU A 501 30.87 51.23 28.29
CA GLU A 501 32.25 50.76 28.28
C GLU A 501 32.38 49.29 27.88
N TRP A 502 33.35 49.00 27.03
CA TRP A 502 33.79 47.69 26.58
C TRP A 502 35.28 47.54 26.87
N THR A 503 35.63 46.58 27.72
CA THR A 503 37.01 46.37 28.16
C THR A 503 37.49 44.99 27.77
N TYR A 504 38.69 44.94 27.21
CA TYR A 504 39.36 43.76 26.68
C TYR A 504 40.67 43.55 27.42
N TYR A 505 40.93 42.31 27.85
CA TYR A 505 42.10 41.92 28.62
C TYR A 505 42.89 40.82 27.89
N ASN A 506 44.20 40.75 28.13
CA ASN A 506 45.05 39.67 27.63
C ASN A 506 44.99 38.43 28.54
N ASN A 507 45.76 37.39 28.18
CA ASN A 507 45.82 36.13 28.94
C ASN A 507 46.45 36.23 30.34
N HIS A 508 47.03 37.39 30.68
CA HIS A 508 47.60 37.69 32.00
C HIS A 508 46.73 38.66 32.81
N GLY A 509 45.52 39.00 32.32
CA GLY A 509 44.59 39.91 33.00
C GLY A 509 44.92 41.39 32.85
N GLN A 510 45.87 41.76 31.98
CA GLN A 510 46.20 43.16 31.71
C GLN A 510 45.28 43.73 30.64
N LYS A 511 44.82 44.98 30.82
CA LYS A 511 43.97 45.68 29.83
C LYS A 511 44.72 45.80 28.50
N MET A 512 44.04 45.48 27.40
CA MET A 512 44.50 45.69 26.02
C MET A 512 43.75 46.84 25.36
N ARG A 513 42.43 46.92 25.58
CA ARG A 513 41.56 47.94 24.99
C ARG A 513 40.42 48.28 25.93
N GLN A 514 40.03 49.54 25.92
CA GLN A 514 38.88 50.09 26.61
C GLN A 514 38.20 51.02 25.60
N GLU A 515 37.01 50.64 25.18
CA GLU A 515 36.27 51.24 24.09
C GLU A 515 34.91 51.66 24.63
N PHE A 516 34.40 52.82 24.21
CA PHE A 516 33.10 53.30 24.63
C PHE A 516 32.17 53.38 23.42
N TYR A 517 30.93 52.92 23.58
CA TYR A 517 29.96 52.82 22.50
C TYR A 517 28.63 53.47 22.88
N LYS A 518 27.96 54.03 21.87
CA LYS A 518 26.54 54.39 21.93
C LYS A 518 25.88 53.81 20.69
N GLU A 519 24.96 52.86 20.87
CA GLU A 519 24.28 52.18 19.77
C GLU A 519 25.21 51.62 18.69
N ASN A 520 26.20 50.79 19.08
CA ASN A 520 27.27 50.26 18.20
C ASN A 520 28.24 51.31 17.61
N LYS A 521 28.02 52.61 17.80
CA LYS A 521 28.93 53.64 17.30
C LYS A 521 30.00 53.98 18.34
N PRO A 522 31.29 54.07 17.95
CA PRO A 522 32.34 54.64 18.79
C PRO A 522 31.93 55.99 19.40
N HIS A 523 32.05 56.12 20.72
CA HIS A 523 31.68 57.31 21.47
C HIS A 523 32.62 57.49 22.66
N GLY A 524 32.97 58.70 23.08
CA GLY A 524 33.87 58.91 24.20
C GLY A 524 35.33 58.52 23.93
N LYS A 525 36.13 58.37 24.98
CA LYS A 525 37.58 58.14 24.88
C LYS A 525 37.90 56.66 24.82
N TRP A 526 38.44 56.20 23.70
CA TRP A 526 39.00 54.86 23.56
C TRP A 526 40.46 54.87 23.98
N THR A 527 40.88 53.85 24.73
CA THR A 527 42.26 53.67 25.17
C THR A 527 42.74 52.28 24.78
N THR A 528 43.94 52.19 24.21
CA THR A 528 44.63 50.91 23.95
C THR A 528 45.96 50.87 24.67
N TRP A 529 46.39 49.67 25.04
CA TRP A 529 47.64 49.43 25.76
C TRP A 529 48.56 48.50 24.96
N TYR A 530 49.87 48.68 25.12
CA TYR A 530 50.86 47.72 24.65
C TYR A 530 50.77 46.41 25.44
N LYS A 531 51.35 45.33 24.89
CA LYS A 531 51.40 44.00 25.52
C LYS A 531 51.92 44.02 26.97
N TYR A 532 52.75 44.99 27.34
CA TYR A 532 53.36 45.15 28.66
C TYR A 532 52.85 46.36 29.46
N GLY A 533 51.62 46.82 29.20
CA GLY A 533 50.84 47.65 30.15
C GLY A 533 50.97 49.17 30.02
N ASN A 534 51.94 49.71 29.28
CA ASN A 534 51.95 51.15 28.95
C ASN A 534 50.87 51.47 27.91
N ILE A 535 50.26 52.65 28.01
CA ILE A 535 49.27 53.13 27.04
C ILE A 535 49.92 53.20 25.65
N ASN A 536 49.26 52.63 24.65
CA ASN A 536 49.64 52.70 23.24
C ASN A 536 48.94 53.87 22.54
N SER A 537 47.62 54.02 22.76
CA SER A 537 46.87 55.13 22.19
C SER A 537 45.68 55.54 23.03
N GLU A 538 45.30 56.81 22.90
CA GLU A 538 44.05 57.37 23.39
C GLU A 538 43.37 58.13 22.24
N THR A 539 42.09 57.90 21.99
CA THR A 539 41.37 58.54 20.88
C THR A 539 39.95 58.89 21.29
N ASN A 540 39.56 60.15 21.15
CA ASN A 540 38.19 60.58 21.44
C ASN A 540 37.29 60.42 20.21
N TYR A 541 36.09 59.90 20.42
CA TYR A 541 35.06 59.67 19.41
C TYR A 541 33.73 60.34 19.78
N LYS A 542 32.95 60.72 18.78
CA LYS A 542 31.55 61.13 18.93
C LYS A 542 30.77 60.70 17.70
N GLU A 543 29.67 59.98 17.91
CA GLU A 543 28.78 59.47 16.84
C GLU A 543 29.51 58.61 15.79
N GLY A 544 30.53 57.86 16.20
CA GLY A 544 31.30 56.96 15.35
C GLY A 544 32.53 57.56 14.69
N GLU A 545 32.73 58.88 14.80
CA GLU A 545 33.84 59.59 14.17
C GLU A 545 34.85 60.09 15.21
N LYS A 546 36.14 60.16 14.85
CA LYS A 546 37.16 60.81 15.69
C LYS A 546 36.76 62.26 15.93
N ASN A 547 36.69 62.67 17.20
CA ASN A 547 36.27 64.01 17.60
C ASN A 547 36.90 64.36 18.95
N GLY A 548 37.79 65.36 18.96
CA GLY A 548 38.67 65.68 20.08
C GLY A 548 40.10 65.19 19.85
N THR A 549 40.83 64.92 20.92
CA THR A 549 42.27 64.60 20.86
C THR A 549 42.49 63.11 20.57
N GLU A 550 43.48 62.81 19.74
CA GLU A 550 44.13 61.50 19.59
C GLU A 550 45.58 61.63 20.07
N LYS A 551 46.03 60.68 20.89
CA LYS A 551 47.41 60.56 21.35
C LYS A 551 47.89 59.16 21.04
N ILE A 552 49.07 59.05 20.44
CA ILE A 552 49.82 57.79 20.29
C ILE A 552 51.09 57.93 21.08
N PHE A 553 51.39 56.93 21.89
CA PHE A 553 52.53 56.91 22.79
C PHE A 553 53.55 55.88 22.30
N SER A 554 54.79 56.03 22.73
CA SER A 554 55.82 54.99 22.61
C SER A 554 55.67 53.96 23.72
N VAL A 555 56.35 52.82 23.58
CA VAL A 555 56.40 51.77 24.62
C VAL A 555 56.88 52.27 25.98
N ASN A 556 57.61 53.39 26.04
CA ASN A 556 58.12 54.03 27.27
C ASN A 556 57.23 55.19 27.76
N GLY A 557 56.02 55.38 27.20
CA GLY A 557 55.06 56.39 27.63
C GLY A 557 55.28 57.81 27.07
N LYS A 558 56.30 58.05 26.23
CA LYS A 558 56.47 59.35 25.55
C LYS A 558 55.44 59.51 24.43
N ILE A 559 54.84 60.70 24.29
CA ILE A 559 53.91 61.02 23.19
C ILE A 559 54.68 61.05 21.86
N LEU A 560 54.31 60.13 20.95
CA LEU A 560 54.80 60.07 19.58
C LEU A 560 53.95 60.91 18.64
N LEU A 561 52.64 60.97 18.85
CA LEU A 561 51.72 61.76 18.05
C LEU A 561 50.63 62.34 18.94
N GLU A 562 50.32 63.62 18.80
CA GLU A 562 49.10 64.22 19.35
C GLU A 562 48.39 65.03 18.26
N THR A 563 47.16 64.66 17.94
CA THR A 563 46.32 65.26 16.89
C THR A 563 44.95 65.64 17.44
N VAL A 564 44.29 66.61 16.82
CA VAL A 564 42.93 67.06 17.17
C VAL A 564 42.04 66.89 15.96
N TYR A 565 40.91 66.20 16.12
CA TYR A 565 39.91 65.95 15.09
C TYR A 565 38.59 66.64 15.41
N LYS A 566 37.80 66.93 14.38
CA LYS A 566 36.40 67.35 14.49
C LYS A 566 35.61 66.69 13.36
N LYS A 567 34.59 65.91 13.71
CA LYS A 567 33.76 65.15 12.75
C LYS A 567 34.60 64.31 11.77
N GLY A 568 35.52 63.51 12.32
CA GLY A 568 36.40 62.62 11.55
C GLY A 568 37.56 63.30 10.83
N LYS A 569 37.52 64.64 10.64
CA LYS A 569 38.57 65.40 9.93
C LYS A 569 39.66 65.85 10.90
N LEU A 570 40.92 65.65 10.49
CA LEU A 570 42.09 66.18 11.20
C LEU A 570 42.09 67.71 11.13
N ILE A 571 42.09 68.37 12.28
CA ILE A 571 42.08 69.83 12.40
C ILE A 571 43.48 70.36 12.73
N ARG A 572 44.22 69.67 13.60
CA ARG A 572 45.54 70.11 14.04
C ARG A 572 46.42 68.94 14.45
N VAL A 573 47.70 68.99 14.05
CA VAL A 573 48.77 68.17 14.64
C VAL A 573 49.46 69.03 15.70
N LYS A 574 49.43 68.62 16.97
CA LYS A 574 50.14 69.31 18.06
C LYS A 574 51.57 68.84 18.19
N THR A 575 51.81 67.54 18.06
CA THR A 575 53.12 66.90 18.23
C THR A 575 53.23 65.74 17.24
N ASP A 576 54.35 65.60 16.53
CA ASP A 576 54.70 64.41 15.75
C ASP A 576 56.19 64.09 15.90
N ASN A 577 56.50 63.12 16.75
CA ASN A 577 57.83 62.62 17.05
C ASN A 577 58.06 61.20 16.50
N ARG A 578 57.14 60.67 15.67
CA ARG A 578 57.23 59.29 15.15
C ARG A 578 58.52 59.01 14.36
N ASN A 579 59.11 60.05 13.77
CA ASN A 579 60.34 59.95 12.99
C ASN A 579 61.62 60.26 13.79
N LYS A 580 61.54 60.64 15.07
CA LYS A 580 62.72 61.00 15.89
C LYS A 580 63.32 59.82 16.68
N THR A 581 62.70 58.65 16.66
CA THR A 581 63.14 57.43 17.38
C THR A 581 63.93 56.44 16.53
N LYS A 582 64.32 56.79 15.30
CA LYS A 582 65.32 56.05 14.50
C LYS A 582 66.67 56.78 14.58
N LYS A 583 67.36 56.65 15.71
CA LYS A 583 68.81 56.88 15.83
C LYS A 583 69.33 56.04 16.98
#